data_AF-A0A1F5SI18-F1
#
_entry.id   AF-A0A1F5SI18-F1
#
_cell.length_a   1.000
_cell.length_b   1.000
_cell.length_c   1.000
_cell.angle_alpha   90.00
_cell.angle_beta   90.00
_cell.angle_gamma   90.00
#
_symmetry.space_group_name_H-M   'P 1'
#
loop_
_entity.id
_entity.type
_entity.pdbx_description
1 polymer ?
#
loop_
_entity_poly.entity_id
_entity_poly.type
_entity_poly.pdbx_seq_one_letter_code
_entity_poly.pdbx_strand_id
1 'polypeptide(L)'
;MKNQNGGVKIVLIVLGVIVGGLFLLGLGGYAKLNDLRTASIHHETGLNAQYLDNQNLLSEFVNGFYEQLGLANLKSAKMDQIIRDAVTGRYGDDGFSANGAFFAAVKEAYPDLAGLDIYDKIADYVRAKRSEFKNYQTKILSMIQVYEFWRQDGYIDSFIIEKIIGVPTRRLEARIGEDVYYGPEALEKMKRIVISGKARDAFKSGEMGPLEIK
;
A
#
# COMPACT_ATOMS: atom_id res chain seq x y z
N MET A 1 -71.27 -11.08 -28.19
CA MET A 1 -69.88 -10.55 -28.14
C MET A 1 -69.70 -9.74 -26.85
N LYS A 2 -69.40 -10.40 -25.74
CA LYS A 2 -69.14 -9.75 -24.44
C LYS A 2 -68.03 -10.54 -23.78
N ASN A 3 -67.06 -9.84 -23.21
CA ASN A 3 -65.95 -10.34 -22.39
C ASN A 3 -64.57 -10.64 -23.03
N GLN A 4 -64.32 -10.32 -24.31
CA GLN A 4 -62.92 -10.31 -24.82
C GLN A 4 -62.13 -9.08 -24.35
N ASN A 5 -62.80 -7.94 -24.11
CA ASN A 5 -62.13 -6.70 -23.71
C ASN A 5 -61.67 -6.67 -22.24
N GLY A 6 -62.21 -7.55 -21.38
CA GLY A 6 -61.81 -7.64 -19.97
C GLY A 6 -60.47 -8.37 -19.80
N GLY A 7 -60.31 -9.50 -20.48
CA GLY A 7 -59.06 -10.28 -20.45
C GLY A 7 -57.88 -9.51 -21.04
N VAL A 8 -58.06 -8.82 -22.17
CA VAL A 8 -57.00 -8.00 -22.80
C VAL A 8 -56.53 -6.86 -21.89
N LYS A 9 -57.45 -6.18 -21.19
CA LYS A 9 -57.10 -5.12 -20.23
C LYS A 9 -56.31 -5.65 -19.04
N ILE A 10 -56.69 -6.80 -18.49
CA ILE A 10 -55.99 -7.42 -17.36
C ILE A 10 -54.58 -7.85 -17.79
N VAL A 11 -54.43 -8.47 -18.96
CA VAL A 11 -53.13 -8.88 -19.50
C VAL A 11 -52.20 -7.68 -19.71
N LEU A 12 -52.69 -6.57 -20.26
CA LEU A 12 -51.89 -5.34 -20.44
C LEU A 12 -51.47 -4.70 -19.11
N ILE A 13 -52.33 -4.71 -18.08
CA ILE A 13 -51.98 -4.22 -16.74
C ILE A 13 -50.88 -5.09 -16.13
N VAL A 14 -51.02 -6.42 -16.19
CA VAL A 14 -50.02 -7.35 -15.67
C VAL A 14 -48.68 -7.19 -16.40
N LEU A 15 -48.69 -7.09 -17.73
CA LEU A 15 -47.48 -6.80 -18.52
C LEU A 15 -46.87 -5.46 -18.15
N GLY A 16 -47.68 -4.42 -17.96
CA GLY A 16 -47.23 -3.10 -17.53
C GLY A 16 -46.55 -3.12 -16.15
N VAL A 17 -47.11 -3.88 -15.20
CA VAL A 17 -46.49 -4.07 -13.88
C VAL A 17 -45.19 -4.84 -13.96
N ILE A 18 -45.12 -5.90 -14.77
CA ILE A 18 -43.88 -6.68 -14.95
C ILE A 18 -42.79 -5.84 -15.60
N VAL A 19 -43.10 -5.14 -16.69
CA VAL A 19 -42.15 -4.26 -17.40
C VAL A 19 -41.72 -3.11 -16.50
N GLY A 20 -42.67 -2.47 -15.80
CA GLY A 20 -42.38 -1.42 -14.83
C GLY A 20 -41.50 -1.92 -13.68
N GLY A 21 -41.77 -3.12 -13.16
CA GLY A 21 -40.96 -3.76 -12.13
C GLY A 21 -39.53 -4.05 -12.60
N LEU A 22 -39.37 -4.64 -13.79
CA LEU A 22 -38.06 -4.89 -14.39
C LEU A 22 -37.29 -3.60 -14.66
N PHE A 23 -37.99 -2.54 -15.10
CA PHE A 23 -37.38 -1.23 -15.32
C PHE A 23 -36.86 -0.62 -14.01
N LEU A 24 -37.65 -0.66 -12.92
CA LEU A 24 -37.22 -0.18 -11.61
C LEU A 24 -36.04 -1.01 -11.06
N LEU A 25 -36.05 -2.33 -11.24
CA LEU A 25 -34.93 -3.19 -10.88
C LEU A 25 -33.67 -2.84 -11.69
N GLY A 26 -33.82 -2.57 -12.99
CA GLY A 26 -32.73 -2.14 -13.86
C GLY A 26 -32.10 -0.81 -13.42
N LEU A 27 -32.93 0.19 -13.10
CA LEU A 27 -32.45 1.47 -12.58
C LEU A 27 -31.75 1.33 -11.23
N GLY A 28 -32.33 0.56 -10.30
CA GLY A 28 -31.72 0.30 -9.00
C GLY A 28 -30.38 -0.44 -9.10
N GLY A 29 -30.30 -1.44 -9.99
CA GLY A 29 -29.05 -2.14 -10.29
C GLY A 29 -27.99 -1.24 -10.90
N TYR A 30 -28.37 -0.39 -11.85
CA TYR A 30 -27.45 0.57 -12.48
C TYR A 30 -26.90 1.59 -11.47
N ALA A 31 -27.77 2.18 -10.63
CA ALA A 31 -27.34 3.13 -9.61
C ALA A 31 -26.30 2.50 -8.66
N LYS A 32 -26.60 1.29 -8.16
CA LYS A 32 -25.69 0.55 -7.28
C LYS A 32 -24.36 0.20 -7.95
N LEU A 33 -24.39 -0.23 -9.21
CA LEU A 33 -23.16 -0.50 -9.98
C LEU A 33 -22.30 0.75 -10.14
N ASN A 34 -22.93 1.90 -10.41
CA ASN A 34 -22.22 3.17 -10.55
C ASN A 34 -21.58 3.62 -9.23
N ASP A 35 -22.28 3.45 -8.11
CA ASP A 35 -21.79 3.80 -6.77
C ASP A 35 -20.58 2.92 -6.40
N LEU A 36 -20.70 1.60 -6.58
CA LEU A 36 -19.59 0.66 -6.33
C LEU A 36 -18.38 0.92 -7.24
N ARG A 37 -18.61 1.26 -8.51
CA ARG A 37 -17.53 1.63 -9.43
C ARG A 37 -16.83 2.92 -9.01
N THR A 38 -17.59 3.90 -8.54
CA THR A 38 -17.05 5.18 -8.05
C THR A 38 -16.23 4.97 -6.78
N ALA A 39 -16.73 4.17 -5.84
CA ALA A 39 -16.01 3.77 -4.63
C ALA A 39 -14.69 3.05 -4.98
N SER A 40 -14.72 2.09 -5.92
CA SER A 40 -13.51 1.42 -6.44
C SER A 40 -12.48 2.41 -6.96
N ILE A 41 -12.90 3.42 -7.74
CA ILE A 41 -11.99 4.47 -8.26
C ILE A 41 -11.33 5.20 -7.09
N HIS A 42 -12.12 5.65 -6.12
CA HIS A 42 -11.58 6.40 -4.98
C HIS A 42 -10.57 5.60 -4.17
N HIS A 43 -10.87 4.32 -3.89
CA HIS A 43 -9.93 3.47 -3.16
C HIS A 43 -8.64 3.22 -3.95
N GLU A 44 -8.74 2.82 -5.23
CA GLU A 44 -7.57 2.47 -6.04
C GLU A 44 -6.68 3.69 -6.33
N THR A 45 -7.28 4.84 -6.63
CA THR A 45 -6.53 6.09 -6.82
C THR A 45 -5.86 6.57 -5.53
N GLY A 46 -6.55 6.46 -4.39
CA GLY A 46 -5.97 6.74 -3.08
C GLY A 46 -4.80 5.83 -2.73
N LEU A 47 -4.93 4.52 -2.98
CA LEU A 47 -3.86 3.54 -2.76
C LEU A 47 -2.64 3.84 -3.64
N ASN A 48 -2.84 4.14 -4.93
CA ASN A 48 -1.76 4.51 -5.84
C ASN A 48 -1.02 5.76 -5.37
N ALA A 49 -1.77 6.81 -4.99
CA ALA A 49 -1.20 8.05 -4.51
C ALA A 49 -0.38 7.83 -3.25
N GLN A 50 -0.93 7.11 -2.26
CA GLN A 50 -0.20 6.80 -1.03
C GLN A 50 1.03 5.93 -1.28
N TYR A 51 0.96 4.99 -2.22
CA TYR A 51 2.11 4.16 -2.58
C TYR A 51 3.23 4.97 -3.24
N LEU A 52 2.87 5.92 -4.12
CA LEU A 52 3.82 6.84 -4.73
C LEU A 52 4.45 7.78 -3.69
N ASP A 53 3.65 8.30 -2.76
CA ASP A 53 4.14 9.13 -1.65
C ASP A 53 5.14 8.37 -0.78
N ASN A 54 4.87 7.09 -0.47
CA ASN A 54 5.81 6.25 0.28
C ASN A 54 7.17 6.10 -0.46
N GLN A 55 7.17 6.04 -1.80
CA GLN A 55 8.40 5.98 -2.59
C GLN A 55 9.15 7.31 -2.65
N ASN A 56 8.40 8.41 -2.80
CA ASN A 56 8.94 9.76 -2.80
C ASN A 56 9.61 10.08 -1.45
N LEU A 57 8.97 9.68 -0.35
CA LEU A 57 9.47 9.83 1.00
C LEU A 57 10.86 9.19 1.18
N LEU A 58 11.06 7.97 0.67
CA LEU A 58 12.37 7.30 0.73
C LEU A 58 13.46 8.08 -0.04
N SER A 59 13.09 8.69 -1.16
CA SER A 59 14.03 9.51 -1.94
C SER A 59 14.32 10.84 -1.27
N GLU A 60 13.32 11.45 -0.62
CA GLU A 60 13.49 12.65 0.20
C GLU A 60 14.43 12.39 1.38
N PHE A 61 14.31 11.23 2.05
CA PHE A 61 15.19 10.86 3.15
C PHE A 61 16.65 10.70 2.72
N VAL A 62 16.90 10.12 1.55
CA VAL A 62 18.27 9.98 1.04
C VAL A 62 18.86 11.35 0.71
N ASN A 63 18.13 12.22 0.03
CA ASN A 63 18.64 13.55 -0.29
C ASN A 63 18.83 14.42 0.97
N GLY A 64 17.84 14.43 1.86
CA GLY A 64 17.88 15.17 3.12
C GLY A 64 18.99 14.68 4.05
N PHE A 65 19.36 13.40 4.01
CA PHE A 65 20.51 12.88 4.75
C PHE A 65 21.81 13.59 4.38
N TYR A 66 22.11 13.68 3.07
CA TYR A 66 23.35 14.33 2.62
C TYR A 66 23.34 15.84 2.87
N GLU A 67 22.19 16.48 2.68
CA GLU A 67 22.03 17.93 2.89
C GLU A 67 22.18 18.31 4.36
N GLN A 68 21.48 17.62 5.27
CA GLN A 68 21.49 17.96 6.69
C GLN A 68 22.80 17.63 7.39
N LEU A 69 23.52 16.61 6.92
CA LEU A 69 24.79 16.19 7.51
C LEU A 69 26.01 16.81 6.81
N GLY A 70 25.80 17.57 5.73
CA GLY A 70 26.90 18.15 4.95
C GLY A 70 27.78 17.10 4.26
N LEU A 71 27.23 15.91 3.98
CA LEU A 71 27.95 14.76 3.43
C LEU A 71 27.77 14.61 1.92
N ALA A 72 27.50 15.71 1.20
CA ALA A 72 27.19 15.67 -0.23
C ALA A 72 28.31 15.02 -1.08
N ASN A 73 29.57 15.14 -0.66
CA ASN A 73 30.73 14.49 -1.28
C ASN A 73 30.74 12.96 -1.13
N LEU A 74 29.90 12.39 -0.26
CA LEU A 74 29.80 10.96 0.00
C LEU A 74 28.58 10.33 -0.67
N LYS A 75 27.88 11.07 -1.53
CA LYS A 75 26.74 10.55 -2.29
C LYS A 75 27.20 9.46 -3.26
N SER A 76 26.68 8.25 -3.06
CA SER A 76 26.86 7.13 -3.98
C SER A 76 25.68 6.19 -3.94
N ALA A 77 25.51 5.39 -4.99
CA ALA A 77 24.47 4.36 -5.03
C ALA A 77 24.56 3.37 -3.84
N LYS A 78 25.79 3.04 -3.39
CA LYS A 78 26.00 2.16 -2.24
C LYS A 78 25.55 2.82 -0.93
N MET A 79 25.86 4.10 -0.72
CA MET A 79 25.41 4.83 0.47
C MET A 79 23.90 5.08 0.44
N ASP A 80 23.32 5.42 -0.71
CA ASP A 80 21.88 5.57 -0.90
C ASP A 80 21.14 4.29 -0.50
N GLN A 81 21.67 3.13 -0.91
CA GLN A 81 21.12 1.83 -0.54
C GLN A 81 21.25 1.58 0.96
N ILE A 82 22.40 1.87 1.58
CA ILE A 82 22.60 1.71 3.03
C ILE A 82 21.59 2.57 3.81
N ILE A 83 21.38 3.82 3.42
CA ILE A 83 20.42 4.73 4.06
C ILE A 83 18.98 4.23 3.87
N ARG A 84 18.60 3.84 2.65
CA ARG A 84 17.27 3.26 2.38
C ARG A 84 17.03 2.00 3.19
N ASP A 85 18.00 1.10 3.25
CA ASP A 85 17.95 -0.12 4.06
C ASP A 85 17.81 0.21 5.56
N ALA A 86 18.48 1.25 6.02
CA ALA A 86 18.40 1.71 7.40
C ALA A 86 17.03 2.27 7.75
N VAL A 87 16.47 3.16 6.92
CA VAL A 87 15.15 3.75 7.13
C VAL A 87 14.01 2.73 6.97
N THR A 88 14.17 1.77 6.07
CA THR A 88 13.23 0.67 5.91
C THR A 88 13.38 -0.42 6.98
N GLY A 89 14.32 -0.25 7.91
CA GLY A 89 14.45 -1.05 9.12
C GLY A 89 15.32 -2.29 8.98
N ARG A 90 16.00 -2.53 7.85
CA ARG A 90 16.85 -3.72 7.61
C ARG A 90 17.81 -4.02 8.76
N TYR A 91 18.41 -2.99 9.35
CA TYR A 91 19.44 -3.15 10.38
C TYR A 91 18.89 -3.31 11.81
N GLY A 92 17.57 -3.19 12.03
CA GLY A 92 16.98 -3.23 13.37
C GLY A 92 17.40 -2.06 14.27
N ASP A 93 16.87 -1.98 15.48
CA ASP A 93 17.18 -0.88 16.42
C ASP A 93 18.62 -0.98 16.95
N ASP A 94 19.13 -2.20 17.15
CA ASP A 94 20.51 -2.47 17.60
C ASP A 94 21.57 -2.17 16.53
N GLY A 95 21.14 -2.09 15.26
CA GLY A 95 22.01 -1.81 14.12
C GLY A 95 22.65 -0.43 14.15
N PHE A 96 22.12 0.49 14.95
CA PHE A 96 22.57 1.88 15.11
C PHE A 96 23.44 2.12 16.33
N SER A 97 23.90 1.07 17.01
CA SER A 97 24.99 1.17 17.99
C SER A 97 26.33 1.42 17.26
N ALA A 98 27.34 2.00 17.91
CA ALA A 98 28.63 2.34 17.26
C ALA A 98 29.33 1.16 16.54
N ASN A 99 29.04 -0.09 16.93
CA ASN A 99 29.52 -1.33 16.30
C ASN A 99 28.41 -2.10 15.55
N GLY A 100 27.26 -1.47 15.36
CA GLY A 100 26.07 -2.07 14.75
C GLY A 100 26.21 -2.23 13.24
N ALA A 101 25.39 -3.12 12.68
CA ALA A 101 25.44 -3.52 11.27
C ALA A 101 25.31 -2.33 10.30
N PHE A 102 24.62 -1.25 10.69
CA PHE A 102 24.52 -0.04 9.87
C PHE A 102 25.87 0.70 9.80
N PHE A 103 26.49 1.01 10.94
CA PHE A 103 27.77 1.71 10.94
C PHE A 103 28.93 0.86 10.42
N ALA A 104 28.85 -0.46 10.55
CA ALA A 104 29.77 -1.38 9.86
C ALA A 104 29.67 -1.24 8.33
N ALA A 105 28.45 -1.22 7.77
CA ALA A 105 28.24 -1.01 6.34
C ALA A 105 28.68 0.38 5.87
N VAL A 106 28.44 1.43 6.67
CA VAL A 106 28.93 2.79 6.40
C VAL A 106 30.46 2.83 6.38
N LYS A 107 31.13 2.25 7.38
CA LYS A 107 32.60 2.21 7.47
C LYS A 107 33.24 1.40 6.35
N GLU A 108 32.59 0.31 5.91
CA GLU A 108 33.03 -0.47 4.75
C GLU A 108 32.93 0.33 3.46
N ALA A 109 31.84 1.10 3.29
CA ALA A 109 31.68 1.96 2.12
C ALA A 109 32.58 3.20 2.17
N TYR A 110 32.88 3.73 3.36
CA TYR A 110 33.60 4.98 3.59
C TYR A 110 34.47 4.93 4.86
N PRO A 111 35.71 4.42 4.76
CA PRO A 111 36.61 4.27 5.90
C PRO A 111 37.07 5.61 6.51
N ASP A 112 37.03 6.70 5.74
CA ASP A 112 37.51 8.03 6.14
C ASP A 112 36.51 8.84 7.00
N LEU A 113 35.28 8.35 7.19
CA LEU A 113 34.21 9.01 7.96
C LEU A 113 34.41 8.98 9.50
N ALA A 114 35.62 8.67 9.99
CA ALA A 114 35.90 8.41 11.39
C ALA A 114 35.84 9.68 12.28
N GLY A 115 34.61 10.11 12.65
CA GLY A 115 34.36 11.14 13.65
C GLY A 115 33.15 10.78 14.51
N LEU A 116 33.36 10.67 15.84
CA LEU A 116 32.33 10.22 16.80
C LEU A 116 31.03 11.06 16.75
N ASP A 117 31.17 12.38 16.56
CA ASP A 117 30.07 13.36 16.62
C ASP A 117 29.14 13.34 15.38
N ILE A 118 29.59 12.73 14.27
CA ILE A 118 28.78 12.57 13.04
C ILE A 118 27.90 11.31 13.15
N TYR A 119 28.38 10.28 13.85
CA TYR A 119 27.66 9.03 14.02
C TYR A 119 26.37 9.21 14.83
N ASP A 120 26.39 9.98 15.92
CA ASP A 120 25.18 10.24 16.72
C ASP A 120 24.13 11.03 15.93
N LYS A 121 24.55 12.04 15.16
CA LYS A 121 23.66 12.81 14.28
C LYS A 121 23.04 11.95 13.17
N ILE A 122 23.84 11.04 12.58
CA ILE A 122 23.33 10.05 11.62
C ILE A 122 22.30 9.13 12.28
N ALA A 123 22.60 8.58 13.46
CA ALA A 123 21.72 7.67 14.16
C ALA A 123 20.37 8.34 14.48
N ASP A 124 20.39 9.57 14.97
CA ASP A 124 19.18 10.32 15.31
C ASP A 124 18.36 10.68 14.07
N TYR A 125 19.01 11.11 12.99
CA TYR A 125 18.35 11.35 11.71
C TYR A 125 17.65 10.08 11.21
N VAL A 126 18.36 8.95 11.18
CA VAL A 126 17.78 7.70 10.68
C VAL A 126 16.66 7.20 11.59
N ARG A 127 16.80 7.27 12.92
CA ARG A 127 15.71 6.91 13.86
C ARG A 127 14.45 7.74 13.64
N ALA A 128 14.60 9.06 13.48
CA ALA A 128 13.48 9.95 13.17
C ALA A 128 12.79 9.55 11.86
N LYS A 129 13.57 9.31 10.80
CA LYS A 129 13.04 8.91 9.49
C LYS A 129 12.45 7.50 9.46
N ARG A 130 12.94 6.57 10.28
CA ARG A 130 12.32 5.24 10.49
C ARG A 130 10.93 5.35 11.10
N SER A 131 10.76 6.22 12.09
CA SER A 131 9.45 6.48 12.70
C SER A 131 8.47 7.07 11.68
N GLU A 132 8.93 8.04 10.89
CA GLU A 132 8.14 8.65 9.82
C GLU A 132 7.75 7.61 8.74
N PHE A 133 8.72 6.81 8.26
CA PHE A 133 8.46 5.72 7.32
C PHE A 133 7.43 4.72 7.86
N LYS A 134 7.54 4.34 9.14
CA LYS A 134 6.57 3.45 9.80
C LYS A 134 5.16 4.03 9.79
N ASN A 135 5.00 5.33 9.99
CA ASN A 135 3.69 5.98 9.94
C ASN A 135 3.08 5.93 8.54
N TYR A 136 3.88 6.21 7.51
CA TYR A 136 3.45 6.10 6.11
C TYR A 136 3.09 4.66 5.71
N GLN A 137 3.86 3.68 6.18
CA GLN A 137 3.55 2.26 5.98
C GLN A 137 2.28 1.83 6.73
N THR A 138 2.07 2.32 7.94
CA THR A 138 0.83 2.05 8.69
C THR A 138 -0.38 2.65 7.98
N LYS A 139 -0.23 3.85 7.41
CA LYS A 139 -1.29 4.51 6.65
C LYS A 139 -1.69 3.72 5.41
N ILE A 140 -0.73 3.27 4.59
CA ILE A 140 -1.08 2.47 3.40
C ILE A 140 -1.72 1.13 3.77
N LEU A 141 -1.25 0.47 4.84
CA LEU A 141 -1.86 -0.78 5.32
C LEU A 141 -3.30 -0.56 5.81
N SER A 142 -3.57 0.53 6.51
CA SER A 142 -4.93 0.91 6.91
C SER A 142 -5.84 1.14 5.70
N MET A 143 -5.34 1.83 4.67
CA MET A 143 -6.08 2.03 3.42
C MET A 143 -6.35 0.71 2.70
N ILE A 144 -5.38 -0.20 2.67
CA ILE A 144 -5.56 -1.55 2.11
C ILE A 144 -6.62 -2.31 2.91
N GLN A 145 -6.57 -2.27 4.24
CA GLN A 145 -7.55 -2.93 5.10
C GLN A 145 -8.97 -2.42 4.82
N VAL A 146 -9.16 -1.10 4.74
CA VAL A 146 -10.46 -0.49 4.41
C VAL A 146 -10.93 -0.94 3.02
N TYR A 147 -10.03 -0.97 2.03
CA TYR A 147 -10.34 -1.43 0.68
C TYR A 147 -10.73 -2.90 0.63
N GLU A 148 -10.02 -3.77 1.36
CA GLU A 148 -10.36 -5.20 1.44
C GLU A 148 -11.67 -5.44 2.17
N PHE A 149 -11.91 -4.72 3.26
CA PHE A 149 -13.18 -4.76 3.96
C PHE A 149 -14.32 -4.36 3.02
N TRP A 150 -14.23 -3.20 2.35
CA TRP A 150 -15.23 -2.76 1.38
C TRP A 150 -15.47 -3.77 0.25
N ARG A 151 -14.43 -4.46 -0.23
CA ARG A 151 -14.57 -5.51 -1.26
C ARG A 151 -15.30 -6.76 -0.77
N GLN A 152 -15.20 -7.06 0.52
CA GLN A 152 -15.74 -8.29 1.11
C GLN A 152 -17.06 -8.05 1.87
N ASP A 153 -17.40 -6.79 2.13
CA ASP A 153 -18.60 -6.42 2.89
C ASP A 153 -19.87 -6.67 2.06
N GLY A 154 -20.84 -7.34 2.68
CA GLY A 154 -22.11 -7.72 2.06
C GLY A 154 -22.01 -8.81 0.97
N TYR A 155 -22.96 -9.75 0.97
CA TYR A 155 -22.97 -10.86 -0.01
C TYR A 155 -23.24 -10.42 -1.46
N ILE A 156 -24.14 -9.45 -1.66
CA ILE A 156 -24.49 -8.98 -3.02
C ILE A 156 -23.38 -8.05 -3.55
N ASP A 157 -22.84 -7.20 -2.68
CA ASP A 157 -21.88 -6.17 -3.04
C ASP A 157 -20.54 -6.80 -3.36
N SER A 158 -20.05 -7.72 -2.53
CA SER A 158 -18.85 -8.53 -2.82
C SER A 158 -18.97 -9.29 -4.15
N PHE A 159 -20.13 -9.91 -4.44
CA PHE A 159 -20.35 -10.59 -5.71
C PHE A 159 -20.28 -9.61 -6.90
N ILE A 160 -20.91 -8.43 -6.80
CA ILE A 160 -20.87 -7.41 -7.86
C ILE A 160 -19.44 -6.88 -8.04
N ILE A 161 -18.76 -6.57 -6.94
CA ILE A 161 -17.40 -6.03 -6.93
C ILE A 161 -16.42 -7.02 -7.57
N GLU A 162 -16.49 -8.30 -7.21
CA GLU A 162 -15.57 -9.33 -7.70
C GLU A 162 -15.91 -9.80 -9.12
N LYS A 163 -17.18 -10.10 -9.40
CA LYS A 163 -17.59 -10.77 -10.65
C LYS A 163 -18.04 -9.83 -11.76
N ILE A 164 -18.58 -8.66 -11.43
CA ILE A 164 -19.12 -7.71 -12.42
C ILE A 164 -18.14 -6.57 -12.67
N ILE A 165 -17.65 -5.92 -11.61
CA ILE A 165 -16.72 -4.80 -11.73
C ILE A 165 -15.28 -5.30 -11.94
N GLY A 166 -14.93 -6.46 -11.38
CA GLY A 166 -13.60 -7.06 -11.53
C GLY A 166 -12.53 -6.36 -10.71
N VAL A 167 -12.85 -6.02 -9.45
CA VAL A 167 -11.95 -5.35 -8.52
C VAL A 167 -11.07 -6.39 -7.77
N PRO A 168 -9.75 -6.22 -7.67
CA PRO A 168 -8.95 -5.04 -8.04
C PRO A 168 -8.80 -4.85 -9.54
N THR A 169 -9.03 -3.62 -10.01
CA THR A 169 -8.98 -3.31 -11.45
C THR A 169 -7.57 -2.99 -11.92
N ARG A 170 -7.38 -2.90 -13.25
CA ARG A 170 -6.11 -2.46 -13.86
C ARG A 170 -5.71 -1.02 -13.51
N ARG A 171 -6.53 -0.26 -12.80
CA ARG A 171 -6.17 1.08 -12.33
C ARG A 171 -5.36 1.04 -11.05
N LEU A 172 -5.44 -0.04 -10.27
CA LEU A 172 -4.56 -0.21 -9.12
C LEU A 172 -3.15 -0.53 -9.65
N GLU A 173 -2.18 0.31 -9.32
CA GLU A 173 -0.82 0.27 -9.87
C GLU A 173 0.21 0.28 -8.74
N ALA A 174 1.11 -0.70 -8.75
CA ALA A 174 2.31 -0.69 -7.90
C ALA A 174 3.53 -0.63 -8.81
N ARG A 175 4.32 0.45 -8.68
CA ARG A 175 5.57 0.65 -9.43
C ARG A 175 6.76 0.28 -8.55
N ILE A 176 7.58 -0.66 -8.99
CA ILE A 176 8.80 -1.07 -8.28
C ILE A 176 9.95 -1.04 -9.28
N GLY A 177 10.80 -0.02 -9.17
CA GLY A 177 11.83 0.20 -10.19
C GLY A 177 11.20 0.52 -11.55
N GLU A 178 11.58 -0.23 -12.58
CA GLU A 178 11.04 -0.10 -13.94
C GLU A 178 9.76 -0.92 -14.17
N ASP A 179 9.44 -1.85 -13.26
CA ASP A 179 8.29 -2.73 -13.39
C ASP A 179 7.01 -2.05 -12.86
N VAL A 180 5.92 -2.19 -13.62
CA VAL A 180 4.58 -1.75 -13.23
C VAL A 180 3.67 -2.96 -13.10
N TYR A 181 3.19 -3.19 -11.87
CA TYR A 181 2.24 -4.23 -11.54
C TYR A 181 0.83 -3.66 -11.49
N TYR A 182 -0.18 -4.45 -11.86
CA TYR A 182 -1.57 -4.01 -11.96
C TYR A 182 -2.54 -4.91 -11.18
N GLY A 183 -3.66 -4.33 -10.73
CA GLY A 183 -4.78 -5.09 -10.18
C GLY A 183 -4.41 -5.95 -8.96
N PRO A 184 -4.81 -7.23 -8.90
CA PRO A 184 -4.54 -8.09 -7.74
C PRO A 184 -3.06 -8.17 -7.41
N GLU A 185 -2.20 -8.21 -8.43
CA GLU A 185 -0.76 -8.29 -8.22
C GLU A 185 -0.22 -6.99 -7.60
N ALA A 186 -0.70 -5.82 -8.05
CA ALA A 186 -0.36 -4.54 -7.43
C ALA A 186 -0.73 -4.52 -5.95
N LEU A 187 -1.93 -4.98 -5.60
CA LEU A 187 -2.39 -5.05 -4.21
C LEU A 187 -1.47 -5.92 -3.36
N GLU A 188 -1.07 -7.10 -3.85
CA GLU A 188 -0.15 -7.99 -3.15
C GLU A 188 1.25 -7.38 -2.98
N LYS A 189 1.73 -6.62 -3.96
CA LYS A 189 3.00 -5.87 -3.82
C LYS A 189 2.90 -4.77 -2.77
N MET A 190 1.77 -4.04 -2.71
CA MET A 190 1.55 -2.99 -1.70
C MET A 190 1.41 -3.55 -0.28
N LYS A 191 0.81 -4.74 -0.12
CA LYS A 191 0.69 -5.44 1.17
C LYS A 191 2.02 -5.92 1.72
N ARG A 192 3.00 -6.19 0.85
CA ARG A 192 4.34 -6.61 1.30
C ARG A 192 4.97 -5.43 2.03
N ILE A 193 4.81 -5.43 3.34
CA ILE A 193 5.53 -4.56 4.25
C ILE A 193 7.02 -4.71 3.92
N VAL A 194 7.73 -3.60 3.83
CA VAL A 194 9.19 -3.63 3.85
C VAL A 194 9.58 -3.98 5.28
N ILE A 195 9.49 -5.26 5.61
CA ILE A 195 9.87 -5.80 6.91
C ILE A 195 11.39 -5.90 6.92
N SER A 196 12.02 -5.49 8.02
CA SER A 196 13.44 -5.71 8.26
C SER A 196 13.84 -7.15 7.96
N GLY A 197 15.08 -7.38 7.50
CA GLY A 197 15.55 -8.73 7.17
C GLY A 197 15.29 -9.73 8.32
N LYS A 198 15.58 -9.32 9.56
CA LYS A 198 15.35 -10.12 10.76
C LYS A 198 13.87 -10.39 11.08
N ALA A 199 12.98 -9.41 10.91
CA ALA A 199 11.56 -9.64 11.17
C ALA A 199 10.90 -10.43 10.03
N ARG A 200 11.39 -10.35 8.79
CA ARG A 200 10.98 -11.24 7.69
C ARG A 200 11.40 -12.69 7.94
N ASP A 201 12.58 -12.89 8.52
CA ASP A 201 13.06 -14.23 8.90
C ASP A 201 12.26 -14.79 10.08
N ALA A 202 11.97 -13.97 11.11
CA ALA A 202 11.11 -14.34 12.24
C ALA A 202 9.65 -14.62 11.83
N PHE A 203 9.10 -13.87 10.85
CA PHE A 203 7.75 -14.10 10.34
C PHE A 203 7.65 -15.39 9.50
N LYS A 204 8.75 -15.77 8.81
CA LYS A 204 8.83 -17.00 8.02
C LYS A 204 9.13 -18.23 8.88
N SER A 205 9.92 -18.08 9.94
CA SER A 205 10.28 -19.18 10.84
C SER A 205 9.24 -19.43 11.93
N GLY A 206 8.41 -18.43 12.27
CA GLY A 206 7.52 -18.49 13.44
C GLY A 206 8.26 -18.37 14.78
N GLU A 207 9.58 -18.22 14.74
CA GLU A 207 10.44 -18.09 15.90
C GLU A 207 11.11 -16.72 15.86
N MET A 208 10.69 -15.83 16.76
CA MET A 208 11.43 -14.61 17.05
C MET A 208 12.60 -15.04 17.94
N GLY A 209 13.77 -15.24 17.33
CA GLY A 209 15.00 -15.47 18.10
C GLY A 209 15.15 -14.38 19.17
N PRO A 210 15.60 -14.73 20.38
CA PRO A 210 15.64 -13.80 21.50
C PRO A 210 16.41 -12.54 21.11
N LEU A 211 15.92 -11.38 21.56
CA LEU A 211 16.65 -10.12 21.47
C LEU A 211 17.98 -10.32 22.21
N GLU A 212 19.08 -10.47 21.47
CA GLU A 212 20.42 -10.50 22.07
C GLU A 212 20.73 -9.09 22.58
N ILE A 213 20.44 -8.86 23.86
CA ILE A 213 20.97 -7.71 24.59
C ILE A 213 22.47 -8.01 24.81
N LYS A 214 23.35 -7.26 24.14
CA LYS A 214 24.78 -7.20 24.44
C LYS A 214 25.19 -5.77 24.75
#